data_AF-A0A2D8KTT8-F1
#
_entry.id   AF-A0A2D8KTT8-F1
#
_cell.length_a   1.000
_cell.length_b   1.000
_cell.length_c   1.000
_cell.angle_alpha   90.00
_cell.angle_beta   90.00
_cell.angle_gamma   90.00
#
_symmetry.space_group_name_H-M   'P 1'
#
loop_
_entity.id
_entity.type
_entity.pdbx_description
1 polymer ?
#
loop_
_entity_poly.entity_id
_entity_poly.type
_entity_poly.pdbx_seq_one_letter_code
_entity_poly.pdbx_strand_id
1 'polypeptide(L)'
;MDRSYRNEPFETFKIKASVGKRFRKYARRLGCSQSETLLLMLEFFERNKLSPQEQLGPHMQTLEQNLKKRIDALVAIIRSIEKSQTKPTALMLQSLFEETHSESEPKFREKKIIDNT
;
A
#
# COMPACT_ATOMS: atom_id res chain seq x y z
N MET A 1 -12.73 -33.06 4.21
CA MET A 1 -12.82 -33.43 2.78
C MET A 1 -13.81 -32.49 2.16
N ASP A 2 -13.33 -31.68 1.22
CA ASP A 2 -14.12 -30.65 0.54
C ASP A 2 -15.34 -31.27 -0.15
N ARG A 3 -16.45 -30.54 -0.17
CA ARG A 3 -17.73 -31.01 -0.74
C ARG A 3 -17.61 -31.26 -2.25
N SER A 4 -16.76 -30.48 -2.91
CA SER A 4 -16.47 -30.51 -4.36
C SER A 4 -15.84 -31.83 -4.82
N TYR A 5 -14.99 -32.46 -4.00
CA TYR A 5 -14.23 -33.67 -4.37
C TYR A 5 -14.74 -34.96 -3.69
N ARG A 6 -15.93 -34.92 -3.08
CA ARG A 6 -16.45 -36.04 -2.29
C ARG A 6 -16.63 -37.35 -3.07
N ASN A 7 -16.90 -37.25 -4.37
CA ASN A 7 -17.17 -38.40 -5.24
C ASN A 7 -15.99 -38.77 -6.14
N GLU A 8 -14.83 -38.12 -5.97
CA GLU A 8 -13.64 -38.38 -6.77
C GLU A 8 -12.92 -39.64 -6.26
N PRO A 9 -12.48 -40.55 -7.16
CA PRO A 9 -11.67 -41.69 -6.76
C PRO A 9 -10.29 -41.24 -6.25
N PHE A 10 -9.71 -42.04 -5.35
CA PHE A 10 -8.36 -41.77 -4.87
C PHE A 10 -7.31 -42.19 -5.90
N GLU A 11 -6.37 -41.30 -6.16
CA GLU A 11 -5.17 -41.58 -6.95
C GLU A 11 -3.96 -41.93 -6.07
N THR A 12 -3.09 -42.80 -6.58
CA THR A 12 -1.86 -43.20 -5.87
C THR A 12 -0.65 -42.49 -6.45
N PHE A 13 0.04 -41.70 -5.63
CA PHE A 13 1.35 -41.14 -5.96
C PHE A 13 2.39 -41.53 -4.91
N LYS A 14 3.63 -41.75 -5.36
CA LYS A 14 4.72 -42.21 -4.49
C LYS A 14 5.57 -41.01 -4.04
N ILE A 15 5.83 -40.95 -2.74
CA ILE A 15 6.76 -39.98 -2.12
C ILE A 15 7.72 -40.68 -1.17
N LYS A 16 8.86 -40.04 -0.88
CA LYS A 16 9.82 -40.56 0.11
C LYS A 16 9.13 -40.81 1.45
N ALA A 17 9.40 -41.96 2.07
CA ALA A 17 8.73 -42.38 3.31
C ALA A 17 8.87 -41.35 4.45
N SER A 18 10.04 -40.72 4.59
CA SER A 18 10.30 -39.66 5.57
C SER A 18 9.41 -38.43 5.34
N VAL A 19 9.23 -38.03 4.08
CA VAL A 19 8.37 -36.91 3.69
C VAL A 19 6.91 -37.24 3.96
N GLY A 20 6.45 -38.43 3.56
CA GLY A 20 5.08 -38.88 3.84
C GLY A 20 4.76 -38.95 5.33
N LYS A 21 5.70 -39.40 6.17
CA LYS A 21 5.54 -39.41 7.64
C LYS A 21 5.41 -37.99 8.20
N ARG A 22 6.20 -37.03 7.71
CA ARG A 22 6.09 -35.61 8.10
C ARG A 22 4.75 -35.02 7.66
N PHE A 23 4.35 -35.25 6.42
CA PHE A 23 3.09 -34.74 5.86
C PHE A 23 1.87 -35.26 6.63
N ARG A 24 1.82 -36.57 6.94
CA ARG A 24 0.73 -37.16 7.75
C ARG A 24 0.63 -36.54 9.13
N LYS A 25 1.76 -36.26 9.79
CA LYS A 25 1.76 -35.56 11.09
C LYS A 25 1.23 -34.13 10.95
N TYR A 26 1.61 -33.43 9.89
CA TYR A 26 1.15 -32.07 9.61
C TYR A 26 -0.36 -32.02 9.32
N ALA A 27 -0.88 -32.90 8.46
CA ALA A 27 -2.31 -33.01 8.17
C ALA A 27 -3.14 -33.26 9.44
N ARG A 28 -2.68 -34.15 10.34
CA ARG A 28 -3.32 -34.39 11.64
C ARG A 28 -3.35 -33.15 12.53
N ARG A 29 -2.29 -32.34 12.52
CA ARG A 29 -2.23 -31.08 13.31
C ARG A 29 -3.24 -30.05 12.78
N LEU A 30 -3.45 -30.01 11.47
CA LEU A 30 -4.46 -29.15 10.84
C LEU A 30 -5.90 -29.68 11.02
N GLY A 31 -6.08 -30.94 11.44
CA GLY A 31 -7.39 -31.57 11.52
C GLY A 31 -8.01 -31.92 10.16
N CYS A 32 -7.22 -31.89 9.09
CA CYS A 32 -7.67 -32.14 7.72
C CYS A 32 -7.28 -33.52 7.22
N SER A 33 -7.99 -33.99 6.19
CA SER A 33 -7.57 -35.18 5.44
C SER A 33 -6.28 -34.90 4.65
N GLN A 34 -5.58 -35.96 4.22
CA GLN A 34 -4.33 -35.81 3.45
C GLN A 34 -4.56 -35.08 2.12
N SER A 35 -5.62 -35.42 1.38
CA SER A 35 -5.95 -34.77 0.11
C SER A 35 -6.29 -33.29 0.31
N GLU A 36 -7.10 -32.98 1.31
CA GLU A 36 -7.48 -31.61 1.66
C GLU A 36 -6.28 -30.77 2.13
N THR A 37 -5.37 -31.37 2.91
CA THR A 37 -4.14 -30.68 3.32
C THR A 37 -3.27 -30.34 2.11
N LEU A 38 -3.15 -31.27 1.14
CA LEU A 38 -2.39 -31.03 -0.07
C LEU A 38 -3.02 -29.91 -0.92
N LEU A 39 -4.34 -29.94 -1.08
CA LEU A 39 -5.08 -28.90 -1.80
C LEU A 39 -4.89 -27.53 -1.13
N LEU A 40 -5.06 -27.44 0.19
CA LEU A 40 -4.84 -26.19 0.94
C LEU A 40 -3.43 -25.65 0.75
N MET A 41 -2.41 -26.52 0.71
CA MET A 41 -1.04 -26.09 0.43
C MET A 41 -0.91 -25.51 -0.97
N LEU A 42 -1.44 -26.18 -2.00
CA LEU A 42 -1.40 -25.69 -3.38
C LEU A 42 -2.12 -24.35 -3.53
N GLU A 43 -3.36 -24.28 -3.05
CA GLU A 43 -4.16 -23.05 -3.08
C GLU A 43 -3.49 -21.91 -2.31
N PHE A 44 -2.82 -22.19 -1.19
CA PHE A 44 -2.10 -21.19 -0.42
C PHE A 44 -0.98 -20.55 -1.25
N PHE A 45 -0.14 -21.36 -1.91
CA PHE A 45 0.92 -20.83 -2.76
C PHE A 45 0.37 -20.06 -3.96
N GLU A 46 -0.69 -20.58 -4.62
CA GLU A 46 -1.28 -19.96 -5.80
C GLU A 46 -2.02 -18.65 -5.51
N ARG A 47 -2.81 -18.60 -4.43
CA ARG A 47 -3.57 -17.41 -4.01
C ARG A 47 -2.64 -16.31 -3.55
N ASN A 48 -1.57 -16.66 -2.82
CA ASN A 48 -0.59 -15.69 -2.34
C ASN A 48 0.55 -15.40 -3.33
N LYS A 49 0.55 -16.03 -4.52
CA LYS A 49 1.61 -15.91 -5.54
C LYS A 49 3.01 -16.15 -4.95
N LEU A 50 3.12 -17.13 -4.06
CA LEU A 50 4.36 -17.49 -3.38
C LEU A 50 5.01 -18.71 -4.04
N SER A 51 6.34 -18.70 -4.12
CA SER A 51 7.09 -19.90 -4.50
C SER A 51 7.57 -20.67 -3.26
N PRO A 52 7.40 -22.00 -3.19
CA PRO A 52 8.02 -22.82 -2.15
C PRO A 52 9.56 -22.77 -2.14
N GLN A 53 10.18 -22.24 -3.20
CA GLN A 53 11.63 -22.04 -3.31
C GLN A 53 12.09 -20.69 -2.75
N GLU A 54 11.18 -19.73 -2.60
CA GLU A 54 11.49 -18.44 -2.02
C GLU A 54 11.75 -18.60 -0.52
N GLN A 55 12.86 -18.02 -0.06
CA GLN A 55 13.13 -17.90 1.37
C GLN A 55 12.25 -16.78 1.93
N LEU A 56 11.02 -17.12 2.27
CA LEU A 56 10.23 -16.29 3.17
C LEU A 56 10.95 -16.33 4.52
N GLY A 57 11.57 -15.21 4.89
CA GLY A 57 12.20 -15.04 6.19
C GLY A 57 11.25 -15.40 7.34
N PRO A 58 11.76 -15.46 8.58
CA PRO A 58 11.05 -16.05 9.72
C PRO A 58 9.61 -15.54 9.92
N HIS A 59 9.32 -14.31 9.50
CA HIS A 59 7.98 -13.76 9.39
C HIS A 59 7.84 -13.07 8.03
N MET A 60 6.82 -13.40 7.24
CA MET A 60 6.45 -12.71 5.98
C MET A 60 6.43 -11.16 6.10
N GLN A 61 6.41 -10.65 7.32
CA GLN A 61 6.65 -9.28 7.75
C GLN A 61 7.88 -8.62 7.13
N THR A 62 8.96 -9.32 6.76
CA THR A 62 10.15 -8.62 6.22
C THR A 62 9.84 -7.89 4.92
N LEU A 63 9.01 -8.47 4.04
CA LEU A 63 8.61 -7.81 2.79
C LEU A 63 7.71 -6.61 3.08
N GLU A 64 6.71 -6.77 3.95
CA GLU A 64 5.81 -5.68 4.37
C GLU A 64 6.58 -4.55 5.07
N GLN A 65 7.53 -4.88 5.94
CA GLN A 65 8.39 -3.92 6.63
C GLN A 65 9.32 -3.20 5.65
N ASN A 66 9.88 -3.91 4.65
CA ASN A 66 10.70 -3.31 3.61
C ASN A 66 9.87 -2.39 2.71
N LEU A 67 8.64 -2.77 2.34
CA LEU A 67 7.71 -1.93 1.61
C LEU A 67 7.30 -0.70 2.41
N LYS A 68 6.98 -0.86 3.69
CA LYS A 68 6.67 0.24 4.61
C LYS A 68 7.81 1.25 4.68
N LYS A 69 9.06 0.79 4.86
CA LYS A 69 10.24 1.67 4.83
C LYS A 69 10.40 2.42 3.51
N ARG A 70 10.13 1.76 2.38
CA ARG A 70 10.18 2.42 1.05
C ARG A 70 9.09 3.49 0.90
N ILE A 71 7.87 3.21 1.37
CA ILE A 71 6.77 4.17 1.35
C ILE A 71 7.08 5.37 2.26
N ASP A 72 7.59 5.13 3.47
CA ASP A 72 7.97 6.19 4.40
C ASP A 72 9.06 7.10 3.80
N ALA A 73 10.04 6.52 3.09
CA ALA A 73 11.06 7.27 2.37
C ALA A 73 10.47 8.11 1.22
N LEU A 74 9.55 7.55 0.43
CA LEU A 74 8.86 8.30 -0.64
C LEU A 74 8.03 9.46 -0.08
N VAL A 75 7.31 9.25 1.02
CA VAL A 75 6.56 10.30 1.72
C VAL A 75 7.50 11.41 2.18
N ALA A 76 8.68 11.08 2.70
CA ALA A 76 9.67 12.07 3.10
C ALA A 76 10.20 12.89 1.90
N ILE A 77 10.47 12.24 0.76
CA ILE A 77 10.89 12.91 -0.47
C ILE A 77 9.80 13.87 -0.96
N ILE A 78 8.54 13.41 -1.04
CA ILE A 78 7.41 14.23 -1.49
C ILE A 78 7.23 15.45 -0.56
N ARG A 79 7.28 15.26 0.76
CA ARG A 79 7.22 16.37 1.74
C ARG A 79 8.39 17.34 1.59
N SER A 80 9.58 16.86 1.24
CA SER A 80 10.76 17.69 1.00
C SER A 80 10.56 18.58 -0.23
N ILE A 81 10.09 18.00 -1.34
CA ILE A 81 9.76 18.73 -2.57
C ILE A 81 8.69 19.79 -2.28
N GLU A 82 7.63 19.42 -1.57
CA GLU A 82 6.55 20.32 -1.20
C GLU A 82 7.06 21.54 -0.41
N LYS A 83 7.94 21.32 0.58
CA LYS A 83 8.48 22.40 1.41
C LYS A 83 9.53 23.26 0.70
N SER A 84 10.36 22.67 -0.15
CA SER A 84 11.50 23.37 -0.76
C SER A 84 11.14 24.09 -2.05
N GLN A 85 10.19 23.56 -2.82
CA GLN A 85 9.85 24.08 -4.15
C GLN A 85 8.40 24.57 -4.18
N THR A 86 7.44 23.67 -3.96
CA THR A 86 6.04 23.93 -4.31
C THR A 86 5.39 25.00 -3.41
N LYS A 87 5.63 24.96 -2.09
CA LYS A 87 5.10 25.95 -1.14
C LYS A 87 5.67 27.36 -1.34
N PRO A 88 7.01 27.55 -1.42
CA PRO A 88 7.58 28.87 -1.73
C PRO A 88 7.08 29.42 -3.06
N THR A 89 7.00 28.62 -4.12
CA THR A 89 6.49 29.08 -5.42
C THR A 89 5.02 29.48 -5.34
N ALA A 90 4.18 28.72 -4.63
CA ALA A 90 2.79 29.09 -4.41
C ALA A 90 2.64 30.41 -3.64
N LEU A 91 3.43 30.61 -2.58
CA LEU A 91 3.46 31.86 -1.82
C LEU A 91 3.94 33.03 -2.68
N MET A 92 5.01 32.85 -3.45
CA MET A 92 5.52 33.88 -4.34
C MET A 92 4.48 34.31 -5.38
N LEU A 93 3.77 33.34 -5.99
CA LEU A 93 2.67 33.64 -6.91
C LEU A 93 1.54 34.40 -6.20
N GLN A 94 1.13 33.95 -5.01
CA GLN A 94 0.12 34.67 -4.21
C GLN A 94 0.54 36.11 -3.91
N SER A 95 1.79 36.34 -3.50
CA SER A 95 2.32 37.68 -3.24
C SER A 95 2.30 38.56 -4.50
N LEU A 96 2.67 38.02 -5.67
CA LEU A 96 2.59 38.77 -6.92
C LEU A 96 1.15 39.19 -7.25
N PHE A 97 0.16 38.30 -7.04
CA PHE A 97 -1.24 38.64 -7.28
C PHE A 97 -1.80 39.62 -6.22
N GLU A 98 -1.42 39.48 -4.94
CA GLU A 98 -1.82 40.43 -3.89
C GLU A 98 -1.25 41.84 -4.14
N GLU A 99 0.02 41.95 -4.57
CA GLU A 99 0.64 43.23 -4.94
C GLU A 99 -0.09 43.89 -6.12
N THR A 100 -0.50 43.11 -7.14
CA THR A 100 -1.25 43.66 -8.29
C THR A 100 -2.64 44.21 -7.94
N HIS A 101 -3.21 43.81 -6.81
CA HIS A 101 -4.49 44.33 -6.33
C HIS A 101 -4.35 45.55 -5.40
N SER A 102 -3.12 45.98 -5.07
CA SER A 102 -2.87 47.06 -4.10
C SER A 102 -2.70 48.46 -4.71
N GLU A 103 -2.85 48.62 -6.02
CA GLU A 103 -2.91 49.94 -6.67
C GLU A 103 -4.23 50.66 -6.33
N SER A 104 -4.19 51.38 -5.20
CA SER A 104 -4.96 52.57 -4.85
C SER A 104 -6.37 52.70 -5.42
N GLU A 105 -7.39 52.48 -4.58
CA GLU A 105 -8.67 53.18 -4.79
C GLU A 105 -8.40 54.69 -4.84
N PRO A 106 -8.69 55.40 -5.95
CA PRO A 106 -8.50 56.83 -6.03
C PRO A 106 -9.53 57.49 -5.10
N LYS A 107 -9.06 58.00 -3.95
CA LYS A 107 -9.89 58.80 -3.04
C LYS A 107 -10.19 60.14 -3.68
N PHE A 108 -11.29 60.23 -4.44
CA PHE A 108 -11.84 61.51 -4.88
C PHE A 108 -12.19 62.36 -3.65
N ARG A 109 -11.56 63.54 -3.54
CA ARG A 109 -11.94 64.57 -2.56
C ARG A 109 -12.57 65.72 -3.32
N GLU A 110 -13.87 65.91 -3.13
CA GLU A 110 -14.56 67.12 -3.61
C GLU A 110 -14.04 68.34 -2.86
N LYS A 111 -13.61 69.36 -3.62
CA LYS A 111 -13.34 70.70 -3.06
C LYS A 111 -14.67 71.42 -2.93
N LYS A 112 -15.08 71.74 -1.71
CA LYS A 112 -16.21 72.65 -1.48
C LYS A 112 -15.83 74.04 -1.99
N ILE A 113 -16.56 74.50 -3.00
CA ILE A 113 -16.54 75.90 -3.41
C ILE A 113 -17.32 76.66 -2.34
N ILE A 114 -16.67 77.63 -1.71
CA ILE A 114 -17.28 78.52 -0.73
C ILE A 114 -17.81 79.70 -1.55
N ASP A 115 -19.10 79.69 -1.85
CA ASP A 115 -19.77 80.87 -2.42
C ASP A 115 -19.98 81.89 -1.29
N ASN A 116 -19.22 82.98 -1.34
CA ASN A 116 -19.49 84.17 -0.53
C ASN A 116 -20.58 84.97 -1.23
N THR A 117 -21.79 85.02 -0.66
CA THR A 117 -22.75 86.10 -0.85
C THR A 117 -23.56 86.29 0.42
#